data_AF-A0A4Q3LLT3-F1
#
_entry.id   AF-A0A4Q3LLT3-F1
#
_cell.length_a   1.000
_cell.length_b   1.000
_cell.length_c   1.000
_cell.angle_alpha   90.00
_cell.angle_beta   90.00
_cell.angle_gamma   90.00
#
_symmetry.space_group_name_H-M   'P 1'
#
loop_
_entity.id
_entity.type
_entity.pdbx_description
1 polymer ?
#
loop_
_entity_poly.entity_id
_entity_poly.type
_entity_poly.pdbx_seq_one_letter_code
_entity_poly.pdbx_strand_id
1 'polypeptide(L)'
;MTTTTQDPKQTAVARAESEALALQDAEDQSAQRFVDVRQRLVASNQPDEVTRSHEFKEWMAARAKTDDAWGRWAMAMDAAHG
;
A
#
# COMPACT_ATOMS: atom_id res chain seq x y z
N MET A 1 -9.86 4.07 -39.23
CA MET A 1 -9.98 4.00 -37.76
C MET A 1 -9.30 2.72 -37.32
N THR A 2 -8.03 2.79 -36.90
CA THR A 2 -7.32 1.63 -36.34
C THR A 2 -7.70 1.51 -34.89
N THR A 3 -8.54 0.54 -34.56
CA THR A 3 -8.81 0.14 -33.19
C THR A 3 -7.54 -0.51 -32.67
N THR A 4 -6.74 0.22 -31.89
CA THR A 4 -5.61 -0.37 -31.18
C THR A 4 -6.19 -1.30 -30.13
N THR A 5 -6.19 -2.61 -30.40
CA THR A 5 -6.46 -3.62 -29.38
C THR A 5 -5.34 -3.52 -28.35
N GLN A 6 -5.65 -2.96 -27.18
CA GLN A 6 -4.71 -2.86 -26.08
C GLN A 6 -4.27 -4.26 -25.66
N ASP A 7 -2.96 -4.49 -25.58
CA ASP A 7 -2.40 -5.80 -25.20
C ASP A 7 -2.94 -6.19 -23.81
N PRO A 8 -3.55 -7.38 -23.65
CA PRO A 8 -4.08 -7.82 -22.37
C PRO A 8 -3.01 -7.87 -21.27
N LYS A 9 -1.75 -8.13 -21.60
CA LYS A 9 -0.63 -8.12 -20.65
C LYS A 9 -0.35 -6.70 -20.15
N GLN A 10 -0.29 -5.71 -21.05
CA GLN A 10 -0.11 -4.30 -20.69
C GLN A 10 -1.28 -3.77 -19.84
N THR A 11 -2.49 -4.25 -20.12
CA THR A 11 -3.68 -3.92 -19.33
C THR A 11 -3.61 -4.50 -17.91
N ALA A 12 -3.10 -5.72 -17.75
CA ALA A 12 -2.92 -6.35 -16.45
C ALA A 12 -1.87 -5.64 -15.59
N VAL A 13 -0.74 -5.23 -16.20
CA VAL A 13 0.31 -4.43 -15.54
C VAL A 13 -0.27 -3.11 -15.03
N ALA A 14 -0.93 -2.34 -15.90
CA ALA A 14 -1.49 -1.05 -15.53
C ALA A 14 -2.55 -1.17 -14.42
N ARG A 15 -3.36 -2.22 -14.43
CA ARG A 15 -4.34 -2.48 -13.36
C ARG A 15 -3.66 -2.80 -12.03
N ALA A 16 -2.65 -3.67 -12.04
CA ALA A 16 -1.91 -4.03 -10.83
C ALA A 16 -1.15 -2.82 -10.26
N GLU A 17 -0.61 -1.95 -11.12
CA GLU A 17 0.06 -0.71 -10.73
C GLU A 17 -0.93 0.26 -10.07
N SER A 18 -2.07 0.49 -10.71
CA SER A 18 -3.11 1.36 -10.16
C SER A 18 -3.63 0.87 -8.81
N GLU A 19 -3.74 -0.44 -8.61
CA GLU A 19 -4.13 -1.03 -7.33
C GLU A 19 -3.06 -0.83 -6.26
N ALA A 20 -1.78 -1.08 -6.60
CA ALA A 20 -0.66 -0.90 -5.69
C ALA A 20 -0.51 0.56 -5.25
N LEU A 21 -0.66 1.51 -6.18
CA LEU A 21 -0.66 2.95 -5.87
C LEU A 21 -1.81 3.35 -4.95
N ALA A 22 -3.03 2.87 -5.20
CA ALA A 22 -4.17 3.16 -4.34
C ALA A 22 -3.99 2.60 -2.91
N LEU A 23 -3.33 1.44 -2.77
CA LEU A 23 -3.00 0.87 -1.46
C LEU A 23 -1.83 1.59 -0.79
N GLN A 24 -0.84 2.06 -1.55
CA GLN A 24 0.23 2.93 -1.06
C GLN A 24 -0.34 4.22 -0.48
N ASP A 25 -1.26 4.89 -1.18
CA ASP A 25 -1.92 6.09 -0.69
C ASP A 25 -2.69 5.83 0.62
N ALA A 26 -3.29 4.64 0.75
CA ALA A 26 -3.97 4.23 1.98
C ALA A 26 -2.99 3.92 3.12
N GLU A 27 -1.85 3.30 2.83
CA GLU A 27 -0.76 3.11 3.79
C GLU A 27 -0.26 4.46 4.29
N ASP A 28 0.04 5.41 3.41
CA ASP A 28 0.56 6.73 3.77
C ASP A 28 -0.41 7.49 4.68
N GLN A 29 -1.71 7.43 4.40
CA GLN A 29 -2.74 8.00 5.27
C GLN A 29 -2.78 7.34 6.65
N SER A 30 -2.66 6.02 6.72
CA SER A 30 -2.62 5.29 8.00
C SER A 30 -1.34 5.56 8.79
N ALA A 31 -0.20 5.69 8.09
CA ALA A 31 1.09 6.04 8.68
C ALA A 31 1.04 7.43 9.31
N GLN A 32 0.42 8.41 8.63
CA GLN A 32 0.25 9.75 9.19
C GLN A 32 -0.59 9.74 10.47
N ARG A 33 -1.72 9.01 10.48
CA ARG A 33 -2.54 8.85 11.71
C ARG A 33 -1.73 8.20 12.85
N PHE A 34 -0.94 7.18 12.54
CA PHE A 34 -0.06 6.53 13.50
C PHE A 34 1.01 7.50 14.06
N VAL A 35 1.61 8.34 13.22
CA VAL A 35 2.58 9.36 13.66
C VAL A 35 1.94 10.29 14.70
N ASP A 36 0.73 10.77 14.45
CA ASP A 36 0.01 11.67 15.37
C ASP A 36 -0.30 10.99 16.70
N VAL A 37 -0.71 9.71 16.68
CA VAL A 37 -0.96 8.92 17.90
C VAL A 37 0.32 8.63 18.66
N ARG A 38 1.39 8.23 17.97
CA ARG A 38 2.70 7.99 18.58
C ARG A 38 3.21 9.25 19.29
N GLN A 39 3.13 10.41 18.64
CA GLN A 39 3.56 11.68 19.26
C GLN A 39 2.78 11.97 20.54
N ARG A 40 1.45 11.79 20.53
CA ARG A 40 0.59 12.00 21.71
C ARG A 40 0.89 11.02 22.85
N LEU A 41 1.08 9.75 22.55
CA LEU A 41 1.39 8.73 23.56
C LEU A 41 2.77 8.94 24.18
N VAL A 42 3.77 9.29 23.37
CA VAL A 42 5.12 9.62 23.86
C VAL A 42 5.08 10.87 24.74
N ALA A 43 4.39 11.94 24.32
CA ALA A 43 4.22 13.15 25.13
C ALA A 43 3.47 12.89 26.45
N SER A 44 2.63 11.85 26.48
CA SER A 44 1.87 11.43 27.65
C SER A 44 2.58 10.35 28.49
N ASN A 45 3.87 10.11 28.26
CA ASN A 45 4.71 9.11 28.94
C ASN A 45 4.13 7.67 28.90
N GLN A 46 3.50 7.31 27.78
CA GLN A 46 2.91 5.98 27.53
C GLN A 46 3.50 5.33 26.26
N PRO A 47 4.83 5.15 26.16
CA PRO A 47 5.47 4.59 24.96
C PRO A 47 5.07 3.13 24.69
N ASP A 48 4.76 2.36 25.74
CA ASP A 48 4.38 0.94 25.62
C ASP A 48 3.01 0.74 24.96
N GLU A 49 2.16 1.78 24.94
CA GLU A 49 0.85 1.75 24.28
C GLU A 49 0.95 1.98 22.76
N VAL A 50 2.09 2.45 22.24
CA VAL A 50 2.26 2.79 20.83
C VAL A 50 1.99 1.59 19.93
N THR A 51 2.56 0.42 20.23
CA THR A 51 2.37 -0.81 19.44
C THR A 51 1.02 -1.49 19.72
N ARG A 52 0.35 -1.12 20.81
CA ARG A 52 -0.99 -1.62 21.18
C ARG A 52 -2.10 -0.80 20.54
N SER A 53 -1.80 0.44 20.14
CA SER A 53 -2.73 1.38 19.50
C SER A 53 -3.40 0.78 18.27
N HIS A 54 -4.61 1.27 18.00
CA HIS A 54 -5.36 0.87 16.81
C HIS A 54 -4.65 1.32 15.55
N GLU A 55 -4.10 2.53 15.54
CA GLU A 55 -3.44 3.16 14.40
C GLU A 55 -2.15 2.43 14.01
N PHE A 56 -1.40 1.90 14.98
CA PHE A 56 -0.26 1.02 14.65
C PHE A 56 -0.71 -0.25 13.93
N LYS A 57 -1.78 -0.90 14.41
CA LYS A 57 -2.31 -2.13 13.79
C LYS A 57 -2.89 -1.85 12.41
N GLU A 58 -3.59 -0.72 12.23
CA GLU A 58 -4.08 -0.30 10.92
C GLU A 58 -2.94 -0.06 9.95
N TRP A 59 -1.90 0.66 10.38
CA TRP A 59 -0.75 0.93 9.53
C TRP A 59 -0.02 -0.35 9.13
N MET A 60 0.19 -1.28 10.06
CA MET A 60 0.77 -2.60 9.74
C MET A 60 -0.10 -3.43 8.79
N ALA A 61 -1.43 -3.37 8.94
CA ALA A 61 -2.35 -4.04 8.02
C ALA A 61 -2.36 -3.39 6.63
N ALA A 62 -2.27 -2.06 6.54
CA ALA A 62 -2.17 -1.35 5.27
C ALA A 62 -0.85 -1.67 4.56
N ARG A 63 0.26 -1.61 5.29
CA ARG A 63 1.59 -1.98 4.79
C ARG A 63 1.65 -3.39 4.22
N ALA A 64 1.08 -4.37 4.91
CA ALA A 64 1.02 -5.74 4.41
C ALA A 64 0.24 -5.87 3.08
N LYS A 65 -0.82 -5.07 2.90
CA LYS A 65 -1.58 -5.03 1.64
C LYS A 65 -0.81 -4.35 0.52
N THR A 66 -0.10 -3.26 0.83
CA THR A 66 0.76 -2.56 -0.14
C THR A 66 1.88 -3.47 -0.63
N ASP A 67 2.57 -4.16 0.28
CA ASP A 67 3.63 -5.12 -0.06
C ASP A 67 3.11 -6.22 -1.00
N ASP A 68 1.95 -6.80 -0.67
CA ASP A 68 1.30 -7.84 -1.48
C ASP A 68 0.87 -7.31 -2.88
N ALA A 69 0.37 -6.08 -2.95
CA ALA A 69 -0.02 -5.45 -4.22
C ALA A 69 1.19 -5.15 -5.13
N TRP A 70 2.28 -4.62 -4.57
CA TRP A 70 3.52 -4.43 -5.33
C TRP A 70 4.12 -5.77 -5.76
N GLY A 71 3.98 -6.82 -4.94
CA GLY A 71 4.31 -8.19 -5.32
C GLY A 71 3.52 -8.67 -6.55
N ARG A 72 2.20 -8.42 -6.58
CA ARG A 72 1.35 -8.73 -7.75
C ARG A 72 1.76 -7.94 -8.99
N TRP A 73 2.06 -6.65 -8.84
CA TRP A 73 2.53 -5.83 -9.95
C TRP A 73 3.86 -6.35 -10.52
N ALA A 74 4.81 -6.73 -9.66
CA ALA A 74 6.09 -7.30 -10.09
C ALA A 74 5.90 -8.60 -10.90
N MET A 75 5.00 -9.49 -10.45
CA MET A 75 4.65 -10.70 -11.20
C MET A 75 3.99 -10.39 -12.56
N ALA A 76 3.14 -9.37 -12.63
CA ALA A 76 2.52 -8.96 -13.89
C ALA A 76 3.54 -8.37 -14.88
N MET A 77 4.50 -7.58 -14.38
CA MET A 77 5.62 -7.06 -15.17
C MET A 77 6.48 -8.19 -15.73
N ASP A 78 6.86 -9.16 -14.88
CA ASP A 78 7.64 -10.32 -15.31
C ASP A 78 6.92 -11.09 -16.43
N ALA A 79 5.62 -11.37 -16.28
CA ALA A 79 4.81 -12.04 -17.31
C ALA A 79 4.61 -11.22 -18.61
N ALA A 80 4.73 -9.89 -18.54
CA ALA A 80 4.63 -8.99 -19.68
C ALA A 80 5.93 -8.91 -20.50
N HIS A 81 7.08 -9.14 -19.86
CA HIS A 81 8.41 -9.01 -20.44
C HIS A 81 9.15 -10.34 -20.65
N GLY A 82 8.67 -11.43 -20.05
CA GLY A 82 9.14 -12.81 -20.25
C GLY A 82 8.47 -13.57 -21.38
#